data_AF-H0I2L2-F1
#
_entry.id   AF-H0I2L2-F1
#
_cell.length_a   1.000
_cell.length_b   1.000
_cell.length_c   1.000
_cell.angle_alpha   90.00
_cell.angle_beta   90.00
_cell.angle_gamma   90.00
#
_symmetry.space_group_name_H-M   'P 1'
#
loop_
_entity.id
_entity.type
_entity.pdbx_description
1 polymer ?
#
loop_
_entity_poly.entity_id
_entity_poly.type
_entity_poly.pdbx_seq_one_letter_code
_entity_poly.pdbx_strand_id
1 'polypeptide(L)'
;MYAFVWLFLFWAIGAAVFDFANRSGTLKPNSPVVSRSLEWTMFALERTDSRYMPSAGQVIAGRAEIGQSQMACFLSQPEASSYPESHPWMYSLDTLIPVTELGQGEYWRPDSSKPIGWVVLHYFFFQSVIGWALSLLAIAGFSGLVKSR
;
A
#
# COMPACT_ATOMS: atom_id res chain seq x y z
N MET A 1 2.01 10.54 -27.82
CA MET A 1 2.25 9.07 -27.81
C MET A 1 3.24 8.63 -26.73
N TYR A 2 4.38 9.31 -26.55
CA TYR A 2 5.38 8.93 -25.53
C TYR A 2 4.86 8.89 -24.07
N ALA A 3 3.95 9.79 -23.69
CA ALA A 3 3.40 9.82 -22.33
C ALA A 3 2.69 8.50 -21.94
N PHE A 4 1.97 7.85 -22.86
CA PHE A 4 1.31 6.57 -22.60
C PHE A 4 2.31 5.42 -22.42
N VAL A 5 3.43 5.45 -23.15
CA VAL A 5 4.52 4.48 -22.97
C VAL A 5 5.16 4.64 -21.60
N TRP A 6 5.42 5.88 -21.17
CA TRP A 6 5.93 6.17 -19.84
C TRP A 6 4.94 5.78 -18.74
N LEU A 7 3.65 6.07 -18.90
CA LEU A 7 2.61 5.64 -17.95
C LEU A 7 2.59 4.12 -17.80
N PHE A 8 2.61 3.38 -18.91
CA PHE A 8 2.65 1.92 -18.87
C PHE A 8 3.92 1.39 -18.20
N LEU A 9 5.08 1.99 -18.49
CA LEU A 9 6.35 1.61 -17.87
C LEU A 9 6.33 1.84 -16.35
N PHE A 10 5.92 3.03 -15.90
CA PHE A 10 5.84 3.34 -14.46
C PHE A 10 4.80 2.48 -13.76
N TRP A 11 3.68 2.19 -14.41
CA TRP A 11 2.68 1.25 -13.91
C TRP A 11 3.28 -0.15 -13.69
N ALA A 12 3.98 -0.69 -14.69
CA ALA A 12 4.57 -2.02 -14.62
C ALA A 12 5.66 -2.12 -13.54
N ILE A 13 6.53 -1.11 -13.45
CA ILE A 13 7.52 -1.02 -12.36
C ILE A 13 6.81 -0.96 -11.00
N GLY A 14 5.74 -0.17 -10.90
CA GLY A 14 5.00 -0.04 -9.65
C GLY A 14 4.31 -1.31 -9.24
N ALA A 15 3.74 -2.05 -10.20
CA ALA A 15 3.14 -3.35 -9.95
C ALA A 15 4.17 -4.33 -9.35
N ALA A 16 5.41 -4.34 -9.86
CA ALA A 16 6.49 -5.15 -9.31
C ALA A 16 6.93 -4.70 -7.91
N VAL A 17 7.07 -3.39 -7.67
CA VAL A 17 7.45 -2.86 -6.35
C VAL A 17 6.38 -3.14 -5.30
N PHE A 18 5.10 -2.95 -5.64
CA PHE A 18 4.00 -3.21 -4.71
C PHE A 18 3.72 -4.71 -4.52
N ASP A 19 4.01 -5.56 -5.51
CA ASP A 19 3.94 -7.02 -5.33
C ASP A 19 5.03 -7.49 -4.37
N PHE A 20 6.25 -6.96 -4.52
CA PHE A 20 7.31 -7.18 -3.55
C PHE A 20 6.89 -6.71 -2.15
N ALA A 21 6.32 -5.50 -2.03
CA ALA A 21 5.87 -4.95 -0.76
C ALA A 21 4.77 -5.80 -0.08
N ASN A 22 3.84 -6.34 -0.88
CA ASN A 22 2.80 -7.24 -0.42
C ASN A 22 3.41 -8.53 0.15
N ARG A 23 4.33 -9.16 -0.60
CA ARG A 23 5.00 -10.40 -0.18
C ARG A 23 5.92 -10.22 1.03
N SER A 24 6.58 -9.06 1.16
CA SER A 24 7.42 -8.74 2.31
C SER A 24 6.64 -8.28 3.54
N GLY A 25 5.31 -8.17 3.47
CA GLY A 25 4.47 -7.72 4.58
C GLY A 25 4.75 -6.28 5.00
N THR A 26 5.17 -5.43 4.05
CA THR A 26 5.49 -4.01 4.28
C THR A 26 4.30 -3.10 3.96
N LEU A 27 3.09 -3.66 3.87
CA LEU A 27 1.84 -2.91 3.75
C LEU A 27 1.09 -2.95 5.08
N LYS A 28 0.44 -1.85 5.42
CA LYS A 28 -0.42 -1.73 6.60
C LYS A 28 -1.71 -0.97 6.28
N PRO A 29 -2.75 -1.07 7.13
CA PRO A 29 -3.93 -0.25 7.03
C PRO A 29 -3.60 1.23 7.02
N ASN A 30 -4.23 2.00 6.12
CA ASN A 30 -4.04 3.44 6.06
C ASN A 30 -4.73 4.16 7.23
N SER A 31 -5.78 3.56 7.80
CA SER A 31 -6.47 4.08 8.98
C SER A 31 -5.55 4.08 10.22
N PRO A 32 -5.30 5.24 10.85
CA PRO A 32 -4.52 5.32 12.08
C PRO A 32 -5.19 4.58 13.24
N VAL A 33 -6.53 4.49 13.23
CA VAL A 33 -7.31 3.80 14.27
C VAL A 33 -7.10 2.29 14.18
N VAL A 34 -7.14 1.73 12.96
CA VAL A 34 -6.88 0.29 12.76
C VAL A 34 -5.40 -0.02 12.98
N SER A 35 -4.49 0.83 12.50
CA SER A 35 -3.03 0.63 12.69
C SER A 35 -2.58 0.55 14.15
N ARG A 36 -3.32 1.16 15.09
CA ARG A 36 -3.04 1.12 16.54
C ARG A 36 -3.90 0.12 17.31
N SER A 37 -4.84 -0.56 16.65
CA SER A 37 -5.76 -1.47 17.33
C SER A 37 -5.03 -2.73 17.77
N LEU A 38 -5.59 -3.42 18.78
CA LEU A 38 -5.06 -4.72 19.21
C LEU A 38 -5.24 -5.77 18.13
N GLU A 39 -6.27 -5.65 17.30
CA GLU A 39 -6.47 -6.50 16.13
C GLU A 39 -5.23 -6.41 15.24
N TRP A 40 -4.91 -5.24 14.67
CA TRP A 40 -3.76 -5.13 13.77
C TRP A 40 -2.42 -5.44 14.46
N THR A 41 -2.18 -4.88 15.65
CA THR A 41 -0.87 -4.97 16.32
C THR A 41 -0.55 -6.38 16.84
N MET A 42 -1.54 -7.17 17.24
CA MET A 42 -1.32 -8.56 17.68
C MET A 42 -1.14 -9.53 16.53
N PHE A 43 -1.65 -9.21 15.34
CA PHE A 43 -1.36 -9.99 14.14
C PHE A 43 0.09 -9.82 13.65
N ALA A 44 0.87 -8.90 14.22
CA ALA A 44 2.30 -8.82 13.95
C ALA A 44 3.13 -9.89 14.68
N LEU A 45 2.53 -10.56 15.68
CA LEU A 45 3.20 -11.49 16.58
C LEU A 45 2.65 -12.90 16.36
N GLU A 46 3.53 -13.89 16.33
CA GLU A 46 3.13 -15.30 16.26
C GLU A 46 2.43 -15.73 17.56
N ARG A 47 1.55 -16.73 17.50
CA ARG A 47 0.82 -17.24 18.68
C ARG A 47 1.73 -17.74 19.82
N THR A 48 2.97 -18.08 19.51
CA THR A 48 3.99 -18.48 20.48
C THR A 48 4.57 -17.29 21.25
N ASP A 49 4.43 -16.07 20.71
CA ASP A 49 4.95 -14.85 21.30
C ASP A 49 3.89 -14.13 22.12
N SER A 50 4.34 -13.29 23.05
CA SER A 50 3.47 -12.38 23.79
C SER A 50 4.13 -11.03 24.02
N ARG A 51 3.32 -9.98 24.16
CA ARG A 51 3.79 -8.61 24.38
C ARG A 51 2.90 -7.89 25.38
N TYR A 52 3.53 -7.16 26.31
CA TYR A 52 2.82 -6.23 27.18
C TYR A 52 2.23 -5.07 26.36
N MET A 53 0.93 -4.85 26.48
CA MET A 53 0.23 -3.75 25.82
C MET A 53 -0.14 -2.66 26.81
N PRO A 54 0.54 -1.50 26.76
CA PRO A 54 0.23 -0.38 27.65
C PRO A 54 -1.22 0.11 27.53
N SER A 55 -1.82 0.03 26.35
CA SER A 55 -3.22 0.41 26.12
C SER A 55 -4.23 -0.48 26.83
N ALA A 56 -3.86 -1.73 27.14
CA ALA A 56 -4.72 -2.72 27.79
C ALA A 56 -4.28 -3.07 29.22
N GLY A 57 -3.09 -2.63 29.63
CA GLY A 57 -2.51 -2.93 30.95
C GLY A 57 -2.19 -4.41 31.18
N GLN A 58 -2.05 -5.21 30.12
CA GLN A 58 -1.88 -6.66 30.21
C GLN A 58 -0.93 -7.20 29.13
N VAL A 59 -0.37 -8.39 29.40
CA VAL A 59 0.38 -9.17 28.41
C VAL A 59 -0.62 -9.92 27.53
N ILE A 60 -0.55 -9.70 26.23
CA ILE A 60 -1.44 -10.32 25.25
C ILE A 60 -0.59 -11.19 24.32
N ALA A 61 -1.08 -12.40 24.03
CA ALA A 61 -0.46 -13.30 23.08
C ALA A 61 -0.64 -12.82 21.64
N GLY A 62 0.34 -13.10 20.79
CA GLY A 62 0.24 -12.90 19.35
C GLY A 62 -0.89 -13.72 18.74
N ARG A 63 -1.32 -13.32 17.54
CA ARG A 63 -2.45 -13.96 16.86
C ARG A 63 -2.08 -14.64 15.54
N ALA A 64 -0.93 -14.30 14.95
CA ALA A 64 -0.48 -14.87 13.68
C ALA A 64 -0.10 -16.35 13.82
N GLU A 65 -0.43 -17.14 12.81
CA GLU A 65 0.15 -18.48 12.65
C GLU A 65 1.63 -18.39 12.26
N ILE A 66 2.37 -19.48 12.46
CA ILE A 66 3.82 -19.52 12.20
C ILE A 66 4.09 -19.20 10.73
N GLY A 67 4.88 -18.15 10.47
CA GLY A 67 5.19 -17.68 9.11
C GLY A 67 4.04 -16.99 8.37
N GLN A 68 2.88 -16.77 9.01
CA GLN A 68 1.78 -16.03 8.42
C GLN A 68 2.08 -14.53 8.41
N SER A 69 1.80 -13.85 7.29
CA SER A 69 1.96 -12.40 7.25
C SER A 69 0.91 -11.70 8.11
N GLN A 70 1.29 -10.58 8.72
CA GLN A 70 0.39 -9.76 9.54
C GLN A 70 -0.89 -9.37 8.79
N MET A 71 -0.76 -9.03 7.50
CA MET A 71 -1.89 -8.65 6.66
C MET A 71 -2.81 -9.84 6.36
N ALA A 72 -2.25 -11.02 6.04
CA ALA A 72 -3.05 -12.22 5.81
C ALA A 72 -3.81 -12.64 7.08
N CYS A 73 -3.18 -12.51 8.25
CA CYS A 73 -3.83 -12.83 9.51
C CYS A 73 -4.93 -11.81 9.90
N PHE A 74 -4.75 -10.53 9.55
CA PHE A 74 -5.80 -9.53 9.72
C PHE A 74 -6.99 -9.78 8.78
N LEU A 75 -6.73 -10.04 7.50
CA LEU A 75 -7.78 -10.28 6.50
C LEU A 75 -8.59 -11.56 6.74
N SER A 76 -8.08 -12.50 7.52
CA SER A 76 -8.83 -13.71 7.90
C SER A 76 -9.88 -13.46 9.01
N GLN A 77 -9.99 -12.24 9.54
CA GLN A 77 -10.87 -11.92 10.66
C GLN A 77 -12.17 -11.24 10.21
N PRO A 78 -13.27 -11.42 10.96
CA PRO A 78 -14.52 -10.69 10.71
C PRO A 78 -14.37 -9.18 10.74
N GLU A 79 -13.50 -8.63 11.58
CA GLU A 79 -13.26 -7.19 11.73
C GLU A 79 -12.64 -6.56 10.47
N ALA A 80 -11.99 -7.38 9.63
CA ALA A 80 -11.44 -6.97 8.35
C ALA A 80 -12.41 -7.17 7.17
N SER A 81 -13.68 -7.54 7.40
CA SER A 81 -14.64 -7.82 6.32
C SER A 81 -14.84 -6.67 5.33
N SER A 82 -14.59 -5.44 5.78
CA SER A 82 -14.71 -4.22 4.96
C SER A 82 -13.40 -3.85 4.23
N TYR A 83 -12.30 -4.58 4.44
CA TYR A 83 -11.04 -4.33 3.77
C TYR A 83 -10.94 -5.14 2.47
N PRO A 84 -10.60 -4.51 1.33
CA PRO A 84 -10.33 -5.24 0.10
C PRO A 84 -8.98 -5.96 0.19
N GLU A 85 -8.85 -7.10 -0.46
CA GLU A 85 -7.54 -7.72 -0.66
C GLU A 85 -6.61 -6.76 -1.43
N SER A 86 -5.32 -6.75 -1.04
CA SER A 86 -4.32 -5.91 -1.70
C SER A 86 -3.98 -6.47 -3.09
N HIS A 87 -4.28 -5.71 -4.13
CA HIS A 87 -3.98 -6.07 -5.52
C HIS A 87 -2.85 -5.18 -6.05
N PRO A 88 -1.60 -5.67 -6.15
CA PRO A 88 -0.44 -4.81 -6.42
C PRO A 88 -0.51 -3.98 -7.70
N TRP A 89 -1.05 -4.54 -8.77
CA TRP A 89 -1.19 -3.84 -10.05
C TRP A 89 -2.29 -2.77 -10.01
N MET A 90 -3.37 -3.00 -9.25
CA MET A 90 -4.41 -2.00 -9.01
C MET A 90 -3.90 -0.91 -8.08
N TYR A 91 -3.16 -1.27 -7.03
CA TYR A 91 -2.50 -0.34 -6.13
C TYR A 91 -1.52 0.58 -6.91
N SER A 92 -0.78 0.02 -7.87
CA SER A 92 0.06 0.79 -8.79
C SER A 92 -0.75 1.76 -9.65
N LEU A 93 -1.88 1.32 -10.23
CA LEU A 93 -2.76 2.21 -10.99
C LEU A 93 -3.33 3.33 -10.13
N ASP A 94 -3.85 3.00 -8.96
CA ASP A 94 -4.45 3.94 -8.01
C ASP A 94 -3.44 5.00 -7.55
N THR A 95 -2.18 4.59 -7.38
CA THR A 95 -1.07 5.50 -7.02
C THR A 95 -0.63 6.37 -8.21
N LEU A 96 -0.65 5.83 -9.44
CA LEU A 96 -0.14 6.50 -10.65
C LEU A 96 -1.17 7.44 -11.28
N ILE A 97 -2.46 7.10 -11.23
CA ILE A 97 -3.51 7.87 -11.88
C ILE A 97 -4.28 8.64 -10.81
N PRO A 98 -4.01 9.94 -10.61
CA PRO A 98 -4.53 10.67 -9.45
C PRO A 98 -6.05 10.86 -9.43
N VAL A 99 -6.73 10.56 -10.53
CA VAL A 99 -8.18 10.77 -10.69
C VAL A 99 -8.95 9.45 -10.48
N THR A 100 -8.27 8.31 -10.40
CA THR A 100 -8.96 7.04 -10.15
C THR A 100 -9.14 6.82 -8.66
N GLU A 101 -10.35 6.44 -8.25
CA GLU A 101 -10.63 5.91 -6.91
C GLU A 101 -10.84 4.40 -7.04
N LEU A 102 -9.73 3.64 -7.12
CA LEU A 102 -9.79 2.17 -7.11
C LEU A 102 -9.87 1.63 -5.67
N GLY A 103 -9.79 2.51 -4.67
CA GLY A 103 -9.90 2.23 -3.24
C GLY A 103 -8.64 1.62 -2.63
N GLN A 104 -7.67 1.16 -3.41
CA GLN A 104 -6.51 0.43 -2.91
C GLN A 104 -5.64 1.29 -1.98
N GLY A 105 -5.37 2.55 -2.35
CA GLY A 105 -4.62 3.53 -1.54
C GLY A 105 -5.38 4.06 -0.33
N GLU A 106 -6.72 3.95 -0.31
CA GLU A 106 -7.53 4.33 0.85
C GLU A 106 -7.41 3.32 2.00
N TYR A 107 -7.27 2.03 1.67
CA TYR A 107 -7.15 0.97 2.66
C TYR A 107 -5.71 0.62 3.01
N TRP A 108 -4.78 0.68 2.06
CA TRP A 108 -3.42 0.19 2.23
C TRP A 108 -2.38 1.30 2.05
N ARG A 109 -1.34 1.27 2.89
CA ARG A 109 -0.17 2.14 2.77
C ARG A 109 1.13 1.38 3.05
N PRO A 110 2.27 1.81 2.47
CA PRO A 110 3.56 1.29 2.87
C PRO A 110 3.87 1.57 4.35
N ASP A 111 4.47 0.58 5.01
CA ASP A 111 4.88 0.63 6.41
C ASP A 111 6.38 0.81 6.56
N SER A 112 6.82 2.04 6.84
CA SER A 112 8.23 2.36 7.08
C SER A 112 8.83 1.72 8.34
N SER A 113 8.02 1.12 9.21
CA SER A 113 8.52 0.43 10.41
C SER A 113 9.10 -0.95 10.11
N LYS A 114 8.80 -1.52 8.93
CA LYS A 114 9.31 -2.81 8.47
C LYS A 114 10.64 -2.65 7.71
N PRO A 115 11.50 -3.68 7.68
CA PRO A 115 12.69 -3.67 6.83
C PRO A 115 12.33 -3.32 5.38
N ILE A 116 13.08 -2.41 4.75
CA ILE A 116 12.89 -1.94 3.36
C ILE A 116 11.57 -1.13 3.15
N GLY A 117 10.65 -1.09 4.11
CA GLY A 117 9.38 -0.37 3.98
C GLY A 117 9.53 1.13 3.72
N TRP A 118 10.65 1.73 4.15
CA TRP A 118 10.99 3.12 3.79
C TRP A 118 11.21 3.29 2.29
N VAL A 119 11.85 2.33 1.60
CA VAL A 119 12.09 2.38 0.14
C VAL A 119 10.76 2.35 -0.59
N VAL A 120 9.87 1.43 -0.20
CA VAL A 120 8.53 1.31 -0.77
C VAL A 120 7.74 2.60 -0.56
N LEU A 121 7.84 3.22 0.61
CA LEU A 121 7.18 4.49 0.91
C LEU A 121 7.70 5.64 0.02
N HIS A 122 9.01 5.75 -0.19
CA HIS A 122 9.57 6.77 -1.08
C HIS A 122 9.16 6.52 -2.54
N TYR A 123 9.16 5.26 -2.97
CA TYR A 123 8.70 4.89 -4.29
C TYR A 123 7.22 5.21 -4.50
N PHE A 124 6.36 4.95 -3.51
CA PHE A 124 4.96 5.33 -3.53
C PHE A 124 4.79 6.83 -3.79
N PHE A 125 5.48 7.69 -3.02
CA PHE A 125 5.41 9.14 -3.24
C PHE A 125 5.98 9.56 -4.61
N PHE A 126 7.09 8.96 -5.04
CA PHE A 126 7.66 9.21 -6.35
C PHE A 126 6.66 8.87 -7.47
N GLN A 127 6.01 7.71 -7.39
CA GLN A 127 5.03 7.27 -8.37
C GLN A 127 3.82 8.22 -8.41
N SER A 128 3.34 8.69 -7.26
CA SER A 128 2.26 9.70 -7.22
C SER A 128 2.65 11.01 -7.91
N VAL A 129 3.86 11.53 -7.65
CA VAL A 129 4.35 12.76 -8.30
C VAL A 129 4.50 12.58 -9.81
N ILE A 130 5.06 11.46 -10.25
CA ILE A 130 5.18 11.12 -11.67
C ILE A 130 3.80 10.98 -12.32
N GLY A 131 2.85 10.37 -11.60
CA GLY A 131 1.45 10.27 -12.00
C GLY A 131 0.84 11.61 -12.33
N TRP A 132 0.90 12.55 -11.37
CA TRP A 132 0.46 13.92 -11.57
C TRP A 132 1.14 14.60 -12.77
N ALA A 133 2.47 14.51 -12.88
CA ALA A 133 3.20 15.12 -13.98
C ALA A 133 2.79 14.57 -15.35
N LEU A 134 2.66 13.25 -15.48
CA LEU A 134 2.29 12.59 -16.73
C LEU A 134 0.82 12.81 -17.09
N SER A 135 -0.10 12.81 -16.13
CA SER A 135 -1.51 13.13 -16.36
C SER A 135 -1.69 14.56 -16.87
N LEU A 136 -1.02 15.54 -16.25
CA LEU A 136 -1.06 16.93 -16.70
C LEU A 136 -0.43 17.10 -18.08
N LEU A 137 0.70 16.43 -18.34
CA LEU A 137 1.35 16.45 -19.65
C LEU A 137 0.46 15.84 -20.75
N ALA A 138 -0.24 14.76 -20.44
CA ALA A 138 -1.19 14.15 -21.36
C ALA A 138 -2.33 15.12 -21.70
N ILE A 139 -2.93 15.77 -20.69
CA ILE A 139 -3.98 16.78 -20.88
C ILE A 139 -3.47 17.98 -21.69
N ALA A 140 -2.25 18.48 -21.39
CA ALA A 140 -1.63 19.57 -22.13
C ALA A 140 -1.31 19.20 -23.59
N GLY A 141 -0.96 17.95 -23.85
CA GLY A 141 -0.79 17.41 -25.19
C GLY A 141 -2.10 17.32 -25.96
N PHE A 142 -3.19 16.85 -25.32
CA PHE A 142 -4.52 16.78 -25.94
C PHE A 142 -5.14 18.14 -26.19
N SER A 143 -4.91 19.13 -25.32
CA SER A 143 -5.44 20.49 -25.49
C SER A 143 -4.69 21.31 -26.54
N GLY A 144 -3.60 20.79 -27.12
CA GLY A 144 -2.80 21.51 -28.11
C GLY A 144 -2.00 22.69 -27.53
N LEU A 145 -1.93 22.81 -26.20
CA LEU A 145 -1.13 23.82 -25.49
C LEU A 145 0.37 23.63 -25.75
N VAL A 146 0.80 22.37 -25.96
CA VAL A 146 2.15 22.05 -26.40
C VAL A 146 2.20 22.06 -27.92
N LYS A 147 2.69 23.16 -28.49
CA LYS A 147 2.89 23.30 -29.93
C LYS A 147 4.02 22.36 -30.36
N SER A 148 3.71 21.29 -31.08
CA SER A 148 4.72 20.56 -31.84
C SER A 148 5.20 21.50 -32.94
N ARG A 149 6.49 21.81 -32.97
CA ARG A 149 7.09 22.38 -34.18
C ARG A 149 6.97 21.39 -35.33
#